data_AF-A0A0L6WST4-F1
#
_entry.id   AF-A0A0L6WST4-F1
#
_cell.length_a   1.000
_cell.length_b   1.000
_cell.length_c   1.000
_cell.angle_alpha   90.00
_cell.angle_beta   90.00
_cell.angle_gamma   90.00
#
_symmetry.space_group_name_H-M   'P 1'
#
loop_
_entity.id
_entity.type
_entity.pdbx_description
1 polymer ?
#
loop_
_entity_poly.entity_id
_entity_poly.type
_entity_poly.pdbx_seq_one_letter_code
_entity_poly.pdbx_strand_id
1 'polypeptide(L)'
;MDMVLTALDDVELSREICNMCRKSRIPVNAADIPDSCDFYFGSQIRDGPLQVMISTNGNGPKMANLVKKRLQNALTGIEGPAITKVGELRAQLKARAPGVGGEVGKRRMKWMTSLCNIWGMEELALLDNNMIQQLLDDGWEKDRVPTFVELKGTCLKPGFSRGISPTIGPVLGFATGILLTLSAWWIRRR
;
A
#
# COMPACT_ATOMS: atom_id res chain seq x y z
N MET A 1 28.33 1.66 20.40
CA MET A 1 27.07 0.88 20.31
C MET A 1 25.95 1.83 19.95
N ASP A 2 25.05 1.42 19.06
CA ASP A 2 23.90 2.25 18.66
C ASP A 2 22.70 2.11 19.62
N MET A 3 22.56 0.96 20.29
CA MET A 3 21.60 0.72 21.37
C MET A 3 22.04 -0.44 22.27
N VAL A 4 21.42 -0.54 23.46
CA VAL A 4 21.61 -1.64 24.41
C VAL A 4 20.25 -2.25 24.81
N LEU A 5 20.20 -3.57 24.91
CA LEU A 5 19.05 -4.32 25.43
C LEU A 5 19.51 -5.14 26.63
N THR A 6 18.77 -5.11 27.74
CA THR A 6 19.04 -5.95 28.91
C THR A 6 17.84 -6.84 29.20
N ALA A 7 18.08 -8.13 29.36
CA ALA A 7 17.08 -9.13 29.75
C ALA A 7 17.70 -10.10 30.76
N LEU A 8 18.26 -9.53 31.83
CA LEU A 8 18.92 -10.28 32.90
C LEU A 8 17.94 -10.53 34.03
N ASP A 9 18.09 -11.66 34.72
CA ASP A 9 17.31 -11.96 35.94
C ASP A 9 17.68 -11.03 37.11
N ASP A 10 18.91 -10.48 37.10
CA ASP A 10 19.33 -9.44 38.03
C ASP A 10 18.83 -8.06 37.56
N VAL A 11 17.75 -7.63 38.23
CA VAL A 11 17.09 -6.35 37.99
C VAL A 11 18.00 -5.16 38.36
N GLU A 12 18.80 -5.26 39.41
CA GLU A 12 19.67 -4.16 39.83
C GLU A 12 20.84 -3.98 38.87
N LEU A 13 21.44 -5.09 38.40
CA LEU A 13 22.44 -5.05 37.35
C LEU A 13 21.87 -4.47 36.05
N SER A 14 20.64 -4.84 35.68
CA SER A 14 19.95 -4.25 34.52
C SER A 14 19.79 -2.73 34.67
N ARG A 15 19.42 -2.24 35.86
CA ARG A 15 19.32 -0.80 36.15
C ARG A 15 20.68 -0.09 36.10
N GLU A 16 21.74 -0.72 36.61
CA GLU A 16 23.10 -0.20 36.53
C GLU A 16 23.52 -0.01 35.07
N ILE A 17 23.34 -1.04 34.23
CA ILE A 17 23.60 -0.98 32.80
C ILE A 17 22.79 0.15 32.15
N CYS A 18 21.50 0.28 32.47
CA CYS A 18 20.66 1.36 31.94
C CYS A 18 21.20 2.74 32.29
N ASN A 19 21.64 2.95 33.54
CA ASN A 19 22.22 4.21 33.99
C ASN A 19 23.54 4.52 33.28
N MET A 20 24.40 3.52 33.07
CA MET A 20 25.63 3.66 32.29
C MET A 20 25.35 4.06 30.83
N CYS A 21 24.34 3.43 30.21
CA CYS A 21 23.91 3.73 28.83
C CYS A 21 23.40 5.17 28.72
N ARG A 22 22.52 5.61 29.64
CA ARG A 22 21.99 6.98 29.67
C ARG A 22 23.08 8.03 29.84
N LYS A 23 24.06 7.81 30.73
CA LYS A 23 25.23 8.69 30.87
C LYS A 23 26.03 8.81 29.56
N SER A 24 26.06 7.74 28.79
CA SER A 24 26.75 7.67 27.49
C SER A 24 25.86 8.09 26.31
N ARG A 25 24.61 8.50 26.55
CA ARG A 25 23.59 8.83 25.53
C ARG A 25 23.33 7.68 24.54
N ILE A 26 23.40 6.44 25.03
CA ILE A 26 23.06 5.25 24.26
C ILE A 26 21.63 4.85 24.63
N PRO A 27 20.69 4.79 23.67
CA PRO A 27 19.32 4.31 23.93
C PRO A 27 19.34 2.91 24.54
N VAL A 28 18.60 2.72 25.63
CA VAL A 28 18.52 1.45 26.34
C VAL A 28 17.08 0.97 26.52
N ASN A 29 16.86 -0.34 26.43
CA ASN A 29 15.61 -0.99 26.83
C ASN A 29 15.94 -2.15 27.77
N ALA A 30 15.29 -2.17 28.94
CA ALA A 30 15.38 -3.25 29.90
C ALA A 30 14.06 -4.03 29.91
N ALA A 31 14.12 -5.32 29.54
CA ALA A 31 12.97 -6.20 29.55
C ALA A 31 12.30 -6.19 30.92
N ASP A 32 10.97 -6.07 30.92
CA ASP A 32 10.12 -6.05 32.11
C ASP A 32 10.43 -4.94 33.15
N ILE A 33 11.24 -3.93 32.79
CA ILE A 33 11.51 -2.74 33.63
C ILE A 33 11.16 -1.46 32.83
N PRO A 34 9.85 -1.12 32.68
CA PRO A 34 9.41 0.01 31.85
C PRO A 34 10.07 1.34 32.21
N ASP A 35 10.19 1.65 33.50
CA ASP A 35 10.79 2.91 33.98
C ASP A 35 12.29 3.04 33.62
N SER A 36 12.94 1.92 33.29
CA SER A 36 14.34 1.87 32.86
C SER A 36 14.52 1.82 31.33
N CYS A 37 13.44 1.92 30.57
CA CYS A 37 13.47 1.93 29.10
C CYS A 37 13.42 3.35 28.53
N ASP A 38 14.19 3.61 27.47
CA ASP A 38 14.08 4.82 26.65
C ASP A 38 13.16 4.61 25.43
N PHE A 39 12.91 3.36 25.05
CA PHE A 39 12.02 2.97 23.95
C PHE A 39 11.31 1.65 24.25
N TYR A 40 10.25 1.35 23.51
CA TYR A 40 9.46 0.12 23.65
C TYR A 40 9.32 -0.59 22.32
N PHE A 41 9.24 -1.92 22.38
CA PHE A 41 8.77 -2.74 21.27
C PHE A 41 7.24 -2.74 21.21
N GLY A 42 6.69 -2.68 20.01
CA GLY A 42 5.25 -2.75 19.75
C GLY A 42 4.85 -4.02 19.02
N SER A 43 3.54 -4.26 18.92
CA SER A 43 3.03 -5.27 17.99
C SER A 43 3.31 -4.82 16.56
N GLN A 44 3.90 -5.66 15.73
CA GLN A 44 4.29 -5.30 14.36
C GLN A 44 3.57 -6.13 13.29
N ILE A 45 3.25 -5.50 12.17
CA ILE A 45 2.84 -6.12 10.90
C ILE A 45 3.95 -5.87 9.89
N ARG A 46 4.29 -6.89 9.10
CA ARG A 46 5.26 -6.80 8.00
C ARG A 46 4.67 -7.47 6.76
N ASP A 47 4.72 -6.77 5.65
CA ASP A 47 4.39 -7.26 4.31
C ASP A 47 5.37 -6.66 3.30
N GLY A 48 6.42 -7.41 2.96
CA GLY A 48 7.53 -6.91 2.16
C GLY A 48 8.10 -5.59 2.72
N PRO A 49 8.10 -4.48 1.94
CA PRO A 49 8.55 -3.16 2.41
C PRO A 49 7.57 -2.45 3.36
N LEU A 50 6.32 -2.90 3.48
CA LEU A 50 5.36 -2.33 4.43
C LEU A 50 5.69 -2.79 5.86
N GLN A 51 5.82 -1.83 6.76
CA GLN A 51 5.97 -2.07 8.20
C GLN A 51 4.99 -1.18 8.97
N VAL A 52 4.20 -1.79 9.84
CA VAL A 52 3.29 -1.07 10.75
C VAL A 52 3.62 -1.49 12.17
N MET A 53 3.92 -0.53 13.03
CA MET A 53 4.12 -0.74 14.47
C MET A 53 2.94 -0.17 15.24
N ILE A 54 2.41 -0.97 16.17
CA ILE A 54 1.32 -0.61 17.06
C ILE A 54 1.88 -0.53 18.48
N SER A 55 1.81 0.66 19.08
CA SER A 55 2.17 0.91 20.47
C SER A 55 0.92 1.31 21.27
N THR A 56 0.86 0.88 22.53
CA THR A 56 -0.14 1.30 23.52
C THR A 56 0.46 2.16 24.64
N ASN A 57 1.71 2.62 24.47
CA ASN A 57 2.45 3.35 25.51
C ASN A 57 2.44 2.62 26.86
N GLY A 58 2.65 1.29 26.84
CA GLY A 58 2.69 0.48 28.05
C GLY A 58 1.32 0.07 28.62
N ASN A 59 0.19 0.56 28.08
CA ASN A 59 -1.17 0.22 28.58
C ASN A 59 -1.65 -1.21 28.26
N GLY A 60 -0.72 -2.12 27.96
CA GLY A 60 -1.01 -3.55 27.82
C GLY A 60 -0.64 -4.11 26.44
N PRO A 61 0.22 -5.15 26.37
CA PRO A 61 0.62 -5.78 25.11
C PRO A 61 -0.53 -6.54 24.43
N LYS A 62 -1.53 -6.97 25.21
CA LYS A 62 -2.71 -7.65 24.66
C LYS A 62 -3.55 -6.73 23.77
N MET A 63 -3.70 -5.45 24.15
CA MET A 63 -4.45 -4.49 23.35
C MET A 63 -3.75 -4.17 22.04
N ALA A 64 -2.43 -3.99 22.05
CA ALA A 64 -1.63 -3.82 20.83
C ALA A 64 -1.83 -5.00 19.87
N ASN A 65 -1.83 -6.23 20.40
CA ASN A 65 -2.07 -7.44 19.60
C ASN A 65 -3.49 -7.54 19.04
N LEU A 66 -4.52 -7.08 19.75
CA LEU A 66 -5.89 -7.05 19.23
C LEU A 66 -6.04 -6.04 18.08
N VAL A 67 -5.46 -4.85 18.22
CA VAL A 67 -5.43 -3.85 17.15
C VAL A 67 -4.66 -4.36 15.94
N LYS A 68 -3.50 -5.00 16.17
CA LYS A 68 -2.73 -5.68 15.12
C LYS A 68 -3.59 -6.65 14.32
N LYS A 69 -4.35 -7.54 14.99
CA LYS A 69 -5.21 -8.51 14.30
C LYS A 69 -6.30 -7.83 13.46
N ARG A 70 -6.92 -6.76 13.98
CA ARG A 70 -7.91 -5.98 13.21
C ARG A 70 -7.30 -5.37 11.95
N LEU A 71 -6.11 -4.79 12.06
CA LEU A 71 -5.39 -4.22 10.92
C LEU A 71 -4.98 -5.32 9.92
N GLN A 72 -4.41 -6.43 10.39
CA GLN A 72 -4.03 -7.55 9.51
C GLN A 72 -5.21 -8.10 8.71
N ASN A 73 -6.42 -8.16 9.30
CA ASN A 73 -7.61 -8.60 8.60
C ASN A 73 -8.15 -7.58 7.59
N ALA A 74 -7.79 -6.30 7.74
CA ALA A 74 -8.17 -5.23 6.82
C ALA A 74 -7.19 -5.11 5.64
N LEU A 75 -5.94 -5.57 5.81
CA LEU A 75 -4.97 -5.64 4.75
C LEU A 75 -5.25 -6.83 3.84
N THR A 76 -4.90 -6.67 2.57
CA THR A 76 -5.19 -7.62 1.50
C THR A 76 -3.99 -8.48 1.10
N GLY A 77 -2.78 -8.06 1.49
CA GLY A 77 -1.50 -8.69 1.13
C GLY A 77 -0.92 -8.21 -0.19
N ILE A 78 -1.58 -7.26 -0.87
CA ILE A 78 -1.07 -6.64 -2.10
C ILE A 78 -0.31 -5.32 -1.83
N GLU A 79 -0.36 -4.83 -0.59
CA GLU A 79 0.27 -3.58 -0.18
C GLU A 79 1.79 -3.61 -0.40
N GLY A 80 2.47 -4.66 0.06
CA GLY A 80 3.91 -4.83 -0.10
C GLY A 80 4.36 -4.86 -1.57
N PRO A 81 3.74 -5.69 -2.43
CA PRO A 81 3.96 -5.66 -3.87
C PRO A 81 3.74 -4.29 -4.51
N ALA A 82 2.64 -3.60 -4.20
CA ALA A 82 2.34 -2.26 -4.73
C ALA A 82 3.43 -1.25 -4.35
N ILE A 83 3.86 -1.23 -3.08
CA ILE A 83 4.94 -0.35 -2.61
C ILE A 83 6.24 -0.62 -3.38
N THR A 84 6.55 -1.90 -3.61
CA THR A 84 7.75 -2.30 -4.38
C THR A 84 7.69 -1.71 -5.79
N LYS A 85 6.56 -1.87 -6.49
CA LYS A 85 6.35 -1.34 -7.84
C LYS A 85 6.38 0.19 -7.93
N VAL A 86 5.77 0.88 -6.98
CA VAL A 86 5.87 2.34 -6.88
C VAL A 86 7.32 2.78 -6.64
N GLY A 87 8.08 2.01 -5.85
CA GLY A 87 9.51 2.22 -5.64
C GLY A 87 10.33 2.09 -6.94
N GLU A 88 10.07 1.05 -7.74
CA GLU A 88 10.68 0.85 -9.06
C GLU A 88 10.39 2.03 -9.99
N LEU A 89 9.11 2.44 -10.11
CA LEU A 89 8.71 3.60 -10.93
C LEU A 89 9.41 4.88 -10.46
N ARG A 90 9.47 5.13 -9.15
CA ARG A 90 10.14 6.31 -8.59
C ARG A 90 11.64 6.33 -8.91
N ALA A 91 12.31 5.17 -8.88
CA ALA A 91 13.71 5.06 -9.24
C ALA A 91 13.94 5.39 -10.73
N GLN A 92 13.10 4.85 -11.61
CA GLN A 92 13.18 5.12 -13.05
C GLN A 92 12.86 6.58 -13.39
N LEU A 93 11.86 7.17 -12.73
CA LEU A 93 11.54 8.59 -12.87
C LEU A 93 12.70 9.49 -12.44
N LYS A 94 13.39 9.13 -11.35
CA LYS A 94 14.59 9.87 -10.90
C LYS A 94 15.76 9.74 -11.88
N ALA A 95 15.90 8.60 -12.55
CA ALA A 95 16.91 8.41 -13.59
C ALA A 95 16.59 9.22 -14.85
N ARG A 96 15.30 9.26 -15.26
CA ARG A 96 14.84 10.03 -16.44
C ARG A 96 14.95 11.54 -16.23
N ALA A 97 14.58 12.03 -15.05
CA ALA A 97 14.67 13.44 -14.69
C ALA A 97 15.60 13.59 -13.47
N PRO A 98 16.93 13.62 -13.66
CA PRO A 98 17.89 13.72 -12.56
C PRO A 98 17.83 15.09 -11.86
N GLY A 99 18.29 15.13 -10.61
CA GLY A 99 18.34 16.35 -9.80
C GLY A 99 17.73 16.17 -8.41
N VAL A 100 18.28 16.88 -7.43
CA VAL A 100 17.85 16.86 -6.02
C VAL A 100 17.22 18.21 -5.68
N GLY A 101 15.99 18.19 -5.18
CA GLY A 101 15.26 19.42 -4.86
C GLY A 101 14.85 20.24 -6.10
N GLY A 102 14.49 21.50 -5.86
CA GLY A 102 14.08 22.45 -6.91
C GLY A 102 12.77 22.09 -7.62
N GLU A 103 12.55 22.71 -8.77
CA GLU A 103 11.31 22.56 -9.55
C GLU A 103 11.13 21.14 -10.10
N VAL A 104 12.20 20.48 -10.52
CA VAL A 104 12.15 19.08 -10.99
C VAL A 104 11.73 18.15 -9.86
N GLY A 105 12.28 18.33 -8.66
CA GLY A 105 11.90 17.55 -7.47
C GLY A 105 10.43 17.72 -7.10
N LYS A 106 9.94 18.97 -7.10
CA LYS A 106 8.53 19.30 -6.86
C LYS A 106 7.62 18.68 -7.91
N ARG A 107 7.99 18.76 -9.20
CA ARG A 107 7.23 18.18 -10.31
C ARG A 107 7.12 16.66 -10.17
N ARG A 108 8.23 15.96 -9.89
CA ARG A 108 8.20 14.50 -9.64
C ARG A 108 7.29 14.14 -8.48
N MET A 109 7.36 14.88 -7.37
CA MET A 109 6.51 14.65 -6.21
C MET A 109 5.03 14.82 -6.57
N LYS A 110 4.67 15.95 -7.21
CA LYS A 110 3.30 16.24 -7.64
C LYS A 110 2.75 15.15 -8.55
N TRP A 111 3.54 14.73 -9.54
CA TRP A 111 3.13 13.70 -10.49
C TRP A 111 2.94 12.33 -9.82
N MET A 112 3.89 11.90 -8.98
CA MET A 112 3.76 10.65 -8.21
C MET A 112 2.55 10.65 -7.27
N THR A 113 2.30 11.77 -6.57
CA THR A 113 1.10 11.91 -5.74
C THR A 113 -0.18 11.82 -6.57
N SER A 114 -0.21 12.48 -7.73
CA SER A 114 -1.37 12.40 -8.63
C SER A 114 -1.62 10.97 -9.10
N LEU A 115 -0.57 10.23 -9.46
CA LEU A 115 -0.67 8.83 -9.87
C LEU A 115 -1.25 7.97 -8.75
N CYS A 116 -0.70 8.03 -7.54
CA CYS A 116 -1.16 7.23 -6.40
C CYS A 116 -2.57 7.60 -5.91
N ASN A 117 -3.09 8.78 -6.25
CA ASN A 117 -4.47 9.16 -5.95
C ASN A 117 -5.47 8.69 -7.01
N ILE A 118 -5.03 8.56 -8.27
CA ILE A 118 -5.88 8.12 -9.38
C ILE A 118 -5.92 6.59 -9.46
N TRP A 119 -4.79 5.93 -9.23
CA TRP A 119 -4.66 4.48 -9.36
C TRP A 119 -4.93 3.78 -8.03
N GLY A 120 -5.69 2.69 -8.11
CA GLY A 120 -5.90 1.77 -6.99
C GLY A 120 -4.63 1.01 -6.64
N MET A 121 -4.59 0.47 -5.42
CA MET A 121 -3.44 -0.31 -4.96
C MET A 121 -3.26 -1.60 -5.75
N GLU A 122 -4.37 -2.21 -6.16
CA GLU A 122 -4.42 -3.39 -7.03
C GLU A 122 -3.76 -3.11 -8.38
N GLU A 123 -4.04 -1.94 -8.97
CA GLU A 123 -3.48 -1.52 -10.25
C GLU A 123 -1.98 -1.25 -10.14
N LEU A 124 -1.56 -0.59 -9.05
CA LEU A 124 -0.15 -0.33 -8.76
C LEU A 124 0.64 -1.63 -8.53
N ALA A 125 0.04 -2.64 -7.89
CA ALA A 125 0.65 -3.95 -7.72
C ALA A 125 0.88 -4.69 -9.05
N LEU A 126 0.07 -4.40 -10.07
CA LEU A 126 0.15 -5.01 -11.40
C LEU A 126 1.14 -4.30 -12.35
N LEU A 127 1.81 -3.24 -11.90
CA LEU A 127 2.81 -2.54 -12.72
C LEU A 127 3.94 -3.49 -13.16
N ASP A 128 4.13 -3.57 -14.46
CA ASP A 128 5.29 -4.21 -15.08
C ASP A 128 6.24 -3.17 -15.69
N ASN A 129 7.39 -3.63 -16.20
CA ASN A 129 8.40 -2.76 -16.78
C ASN A 129 7.90 -2.00 -18.03
N ASN A 130 7.00 -2.59 -18.82
CA ASN A 130 6.46 -1.94 -20.02
C ASN A 130 5.51 -0.81 -19.64
N MET A 131 4.58 -1.09 -18.72
CA MET A 131 3.68 -0.08 -18.16
C MET A 131 4.44 1.08 -17.53
N ILE A 132 5.53 0.80 -16.81
CA ILE A 132 6.39 1.85 -16.24
C ILE A 132 6.99 2.73 -17.35
N GLN A 133 7.54 2.15 -18.41
CA GLN A 133 8.08 2.94 -19.53
C GLN A 133 7.00 3.80 -20.18
N GLN A 134 5.81 3.24 -20.44
CA GLN A 134 4.69 3.99 -21.00
C GLN A 134 4.22 5.13 -20.07
N LEU A 135 4.17 4.89 -18.75
CA LEU A 135 3.85 5.92 -17.77
C LEU A 135 4.86 7.07 -17.79
N LEU A 136 6.14 6.77 -18.02
CA LEU A 136 7.17 7.80 -18.13
C LEU A 136 7.06 8.55 -19.47
N ASP A 137 6.87 7.86 -20.58
CA ASP A 137 6.86 8.47 -21.90
C ASP A 137 5.56 9.24 -22.21
N ASP A 138 4.41 8.69 -21.83
CA ASP A 138 3.10 9.28 -22.12
C ASP A 138 2.49 10.02 -20.93
N GLY A 139 2.88 9.67 -19.70
CA GLY A 139 2.44 10.34 -18.50
C GLY A 139 3.37 11.48 -18.10
N TRP A 140 4.58 11.15 -17.67
CA TRP A 140 5.53 12.13 -17.16
C TRP A 140 5.91 13.19 -18.20
N GLU A 141 6.31 12.83 -19.41
CA GLU A 141 6.72 13.83 -20.42
C GLU A 141 5.57 14.77 -20.83
N LYS A 142 4.33 14.29 -20.78
CA LYS A 142 3.13 15.06 -21.14
C LYS A 142 2.40 15.69 -19.95
N ASP A 143 2.97 15.59 -18.76
CA ASP A 143 2.40 16.10 -17.49
C ASP A 143 0.97 15.61 -17.21
N ARG A 144 0.67 14.36 -17.58
CA ARG A 144 -0.62 13.70 -17.32
C ARG A 144 -0.44 12.37 -16.60
N VAL A 145 -1.53 11.82 -16.09
CA VAL A 145 -1.56 10.46 -15.54
C VAL A 145 -2.51 9.63 -16.40
N PRO A 146 -1.99 8.76 -17.29
CA PRO A 146 -2.81 7.80 -18.03
C PRO A 146 -3.57 6.89 -17.07
N THR A 147 -4.80 6.52 -17.42
CA THR A 147 -5.56 5.53 -16.64
C THR A 147 -4.98 4.13 -16.85
N PHE A 148 -5.22 3.22 -15.90
CA PHE A 148 -4.77 1.83 -16.01
C PHE A 148 -5.33 1.14 -17.28
N VAL A 149 -6.57 1.45 -17.64
CA VAL A 149 -7.24 0.93 -18.85
C VAL A 149 -6.57 1.41 -20.13
N GLU A 150 -6.15 2.68 -20.20
CA GLU A 150 -5.41 3.22 -21.36
C GLU A 150 -4.13 2.42 -21.61
N LEU A 151 -3.36 2.13 -20.55
CA LEU A 151 -2.08 1.43 -20.66
C LEU A 151 -2.24 -0.06 -20.98
N LYS A 152 -3.22 -0.72 -20.37
CA LYS A 152 -3.51 -2.13 -20.64
C LYS A 152 -4.09 -2.32 -22.05
N GLY A 153 -4.90 -1.37 -22.51
CA GLY A 153 -5.50 -1.34 -23.85
C GLY A 153 -4.49 -1.09 -24.98
N THR A 154 -3.42 -0.33 -24.73
CA THR A 154 -2.33 -0.14 -25.71
C THR A 154 -1.44 -1.37 -25.93
N CYS A 155 -1.56 -2.42 -25.10
CA CYS A 155 -0.89 -3.70 -25.33
C CYS A 155 -1.53 -4.52 -26.48
N LEU A 156 -2.75 -4.16 -26.91
CA LEU A 156 -3.36 -4.68 -28.13
C LEU A 156 -3.27 -3.60 -29.22
N LYS A 157 -2.14 -3.53 -29.93
CA LYS A 157 -2.22 -3.11 -31.34
C LYS A 157 -2.62 -4.35 -32.15
N PRO A 158 -3.84 -4.44 -32.68
CA PRO A 158 -4.14 -5.49 -33.64
C PRO A 158 -3.46 -5.11 -34.96
N GLY A 159 -2.30 -5.70 -35.20
CA GLY A 159 -1.85 -5.93 -36.56
C GLY A 159 -2.72 -7.02 -37.17
N PHE A 160 -3.89 -6.66 -37.69
CA PHE A 160 -4.53 -7.47 -38.72
C PHE A 160 -5.30 -6.63 -39.73
N SER A 161 -5.05 -6.98 -40.97
CA SER A 161 -5.40 -6.36 -42.23
C SER A 161 -6.90 -6.12 -42.45
N ARG A 162 -7.17 -5.08 -43.23
CA ARG A 162 -8.45 -4.75 -43.86
C ARG A 162 -9.11 -5.98 -44.49
N GLY A 163 -10.39 -6.18 -44.19
CA GLY A 163 -11.33 -7.01 -44.93
C GLY A 163 -12.72 -6.39 -44.84
N ILE A 164 -13.36 -6.20 -45.99
CA ILE A 164 -14.50 -5.33 -46.26
C ILE A 164 -15.84 -5.99 -45.81
N SER A 165 -16.81 -5.15 -45.37
CA SER A 165 -18.24 -5.43 -45.03
C SER A 165 -19.09 -5.85 -46.27
N PRO A 166 -20.44 -6.05 -46.29
CA PRO A 166 -21.53 -5.89 -45.29
C PRO A 166 -22.54 -7.10 -45.28
N THR A 167 -23.62 -7.16 -44.47
CA THR A 167 -24.98 -6.70 -44.83
C THR A 167 -26.01 -6.78 -43.67
N ILE A 168 -26.71 -5.64 -43.43
CA ILE A 168 -28.19 -5.42 -43.27
C ILE A 168 -28.97 -6.07 -42.07
N GLY A 169 -29.57 -5.21 -41.21
CA GLY A 169 -30.48 -5.52 -40.06
C GLY A 169 -31.97 -5.74 -40.45
N PRO A 170 -33.03 -5.30 -39.72
CA PRO A 170 -33.20 -4.83 -38.32
C PRO A 170 -34.50 -5.38 -37.60
N VAL A 171 -34.85 -4.82 -36.42
CA VAL A 171 -36.21 -4.59 -35.84
C VAL A 171 -36.71 -5.38 -34.60
N LEU A 172 -36.88 -4.59 -33.52
CA LEU A 172 -37.84 -4.53 -32.38
C LEU A 172 -38.79 -5.70 -32.00
N GLY A 173 -38.98 -5.85 -30.68
CA GLY A 173 -40.19 -6.42 -30.05
C GLY A 173 -40.30 -6.08 -28.55
N PHE A 174 -41.43 -5.54 -28.14
CA PHE A 174 -41.72 -4.88 -26.85
C PHE A 174 -42.01 -5.81 -25.65
N ALA A 175 -41.83 -5.21 -24.45
CA ALA A 175 -42.50 -5.40 -23.15
C ALA A 175 -43.64 -6.43 -22.98
N THR A 176 -43.64 -7.13 -21.82
CA THR A 176 -44.70 -7.12 -20.76
C THR A 176 -44.50 -8.30 -19.80
N GLY A 177 -44.76 -8.10 -18.48
CA GLY A 177 -44.78 -9.20 -17.51
C GLY A 177 -44.65 -8.81 -16.02
N ILE A 178 -45.35 -7.77 -15.56
CA ILE A 178 -45.64 -7.58 -14.14
C ILE A 178 -46.84 -8.49 -13.81
N LEU A 179 -46.66 -9.51 -12.97
CA LEU A 179 -47.62 -10.03 -11.96
C LEU A 179 -47.24 -11.47 -11.57
N LEU A 180 -47.36 -11.78 -10.27
CA LEU A 180 -47.16 -13.07 -9.59
C LEU A 180 -45.68 -13.30 -9.19
N THR A 181 -45.26 -12.97 -7.96
CA THR A 181 -45.51 -13.84 -6.80
C THR A 181 -45.21 -13.09 -5.48
N LEU A 182 -46.14 -12.23 -5.05
CA LEU A 182 -46.22 -11.68 -3.68
C LEU A 182 -46.82 -12.68 -2.68
N SER A 183 -46.65 -13.99 -2.91
CA SER A 183 -47.21 -15.05 -2.07
C SER A 183 -46.20 -15.77 -1.17
N ALA A 184 -44.90 -15.46 -1.27
CA ALA A 184 -43.87 -16.12 -0.46
C ALA A 184 -43.57 -15.42 0.88
N TRP A 185 -44.11 -14.22 1.14
CA TRP A 185 -43.76 -13.41 2.31
C TRP A 185 -44.70 -13.60 3.51
N TRP A 186 -45.89 -14.20 3.33
CA TRP A 186 -46.93 -14.26 4.36
C TRP A 186 -47.08 -15.63 5.06
N ILE A 187 -46.16 -16.57 4.87
CA ILE A 187 -46.22 -17.91 5.50
C ILE A 187 -45.12 -18.12 6.56
N ARG A 188 -44.15 -17.21 6.72
CA ARG A 188 -42.97 -17.44 7.58
C ARG A 188 -42.97 -16.73 8.94
N ARG A 189 -44.10 -16.22 9.41
CA ARG A 189 -44.25 -15.67 10.77
C ARG A 189 -45.57 -16.10 11.42
N ARG A 190 -45.61 -17.35 11.89
CA ARG A 190 -46.38 -17.77 13.06
C ARG A 190 -45.50 -18.68 13.88
#